data_AF-A0A355TZ55-F1
#
_entry.id   AF-A0A355TZ55-F1
#
_cell.length_a   1.000
_cell.length_b   1.000
_cell.length_c   1.000
_cell.angle_alpha   90.00
_cell.angle_beta   90.00
_cell.angle_gamma   90.00
#
_symmetry.space_group_name_H-M   'P 1'
#
loop_
_entity.id
_entity.type
_entity.pdbx_description
1 polymer ?
#
loop_
_entity_poly.entity_id
_entity_poly.type
_entity_poly.pdbx_seq_one_letter_code
_entity_poly.pdbx_strand_id
1 'polypeptide(L)'
;MSIHYPAGVKVPQSALKKAKEKTPRKKYRLKVQAGNRGMRFEDEINQSNDYYLSKGVAVIHKKPTPINIVKVDYSHGAKIVEAFFQEPSTTDYNGIYKGKYIDFEAKSTHSKTAFPLRKIPHQQIEHLEAVLKLGAVAFFLIEIVPLNEVYLL
;
A
#
# COMPACT_ATOMS: atom_id res chain seq x y z
N MET A 1 69.63 7.88 -28.34
CA MET A 1 68.99 7.98 -27.01
C MET A 1 68.12 6.73 -26.83
N SER A 2 68.49 5.86 -25.90
CA SER A 2 67.82 4.57 -25.68
C SER A 2 66.81 4.71 -24.55
N ILE A 3 65.52 4.67 -24.89
CA ILE A 3 64.41 4.78 -23.94
C ILE A 3 64.36 3.47 -23.14
N HIS A 4 64.70 3.53 -21.85
CA HIS A 4 64.57 2.41 -20.92
C HIS A 4 63.17 2.42 -20.30
N TYR A 5 62.35 1.42 -20.65
CA TYR A 5 61.08 1.20 -19.97
C TYR A 5 61.30 0.52 -18.62
N PRO A 6 60.58 0.92 -17.56
CA PRO A 6 60.73 0.30 -16.25
C PRO A 6 60.30 -1.17 -16.30
N ALA A 7 61.11 -2.03 -15.69
CA ALA A 7 60.85 -3.46 -15.57
C ALA A 7 59.56 -3.70 -14.77
N GLY A 8 58.60 -4.42 -15.35
CA GLY A 8 57.35 -4.77 -14.70
C GLY A 8 57.59 -5.57 -13.41
N VAL A 9 56.95 -5.15 -12.32
CA VAL A 9 57.00 -5.86 -11.04
C VAL A 9 56.29 -7.20 -11.19
N LYS A 10 57.02 -8.32 -11.08
CA LYS A 10 56.40 -9.65 -10.98
C LYS A 10 55.70 -9.77 -9.64
N VAL A 11 54.37 -9.75 -9.65
CA VAL A 11 53.56 -10.00 -8.44
C VAL A 11 53.82 -11.45 -7.98
N PRO A 12 54.18 -11.69 -6.71
CA PRO A 12 54.39 -13.05 -6.21
C PRO A 12 53.12 -13.90 -6.37
N GLN A 13 53.25 -15.12 -6.91
CA GLN A 13 52.13 -16.07 -7.08
C GLN A 13 51.47 -16.50 -5.75
N SER A 14 52.05 -16.13 -4.60
CA SER A 14 51.43 -16.26 -3.28
C SER A 14 50.29 -15.25 -3.04
N ALA A 15 50.22 -14.15 -3.80
CA ALA A 15 49.11 -13.18 -3.75
C ALA A 15 47.86 -13.63 -4.55
N LEU A 16 47.97 -14.68 -5.39
CA LEU A 16 46.87 -15.21 -6.22
C LEU A 16 46.15 -16.43 -5.60
N LYS A 17 46.57 -16.90 -4.42
CA LYS A 17 46.01 -18.10 -3.76
C LYS A 17 45.12 -17.83 -2.54
N LYS A 18 44.58 -16.62 -2.38
CA LYS A 18 43.51 -16.31 -1.41
C LYS A 18 42.22 -15.79 -2.05
N ALA A 19 41.93 -16.22 -3.27
CA ALA A 19 40.66 -15.98 -3.96
C ALA A 19 39.82 -17.25 -4.08
N LYS A 20 39.56 -17.94 -2.96
CA LYS A 20 38.51 -18.97 -2.84
C LYS A 20 37.86 -18.93 -1.46
N GLU A 21 37.51 -17.74 -0.97
CA GLU A 21 36.40 -17.64 -0.05
C GLU A 21 35.13 -17.41 -0.88
N LYS A 22 34.22 -18.38 -0.79
CA LYS A 22 32.86 -18.28 -1.32
C LYS A 22 32.19 -17.12 -0.60
N THR A 23 32.34 -15.90 -1.13
CA THR A 23 31.48 -14.79 -0.76
C THR A 23 30.06 -15.26 -1.07
N PRO A 24 29.16 -15.36 -0.07
CA PRO A 24 27.78 -15.66 -0.38
C PRO A 24 27.32 -14.49 -1.25
N ARG A 25 27.03 -14.75 -2.53
CA ARG A 25 26.27 -13.81 -3.35
C ARG A 25 25.04 -13.50 -2.53
N LYS A 26 24.97 -12.31 -1.92
CA LYS A 26 23.75 -11.79 -1.33
C LYS A 26 22.76 -11.73 -2.47
N LYS A 27 22.01 -12.82 -2.65
CA LYS A 27 20.72 -12.75 -3.33
C LYS A 27 19.99 -11.70 -2.53
N TYR A 28 19.83 -10.51 -3.09
CA TYR A 28 18.81 -9.59 -2.63
C TYR A 28 17.49 -10.33 -2.86
N ARG A 29 17.15 -11.22 -1.93
CA ARG A 29 15.76 -11.62 -1.72
C ARG A 29 15.13 -10.29 -1.35
N LEU A 30 14.36 -9.73 -2.28
CA LEU A 30 13.28 -8.83 -1.92
C LEU A 30 12.60 -9.53 -0.75
N LYS A 31 12.80 -8.97 0.44
CA LYS A 31 12.11 -9.42 1.64
C LYS A 31 10.67 -9.08 1.31
N VAL A 32 9.93 -10.04 0.75
CA VAL A 32 8.47 -9.98 0.78
C VAL A 32 8.17 -10.00 2.26
N GLN A 33 7.98 -8.80 2.82
CA GLN A 33 7.68 -8.62 4.22
C GLN A 33 6.35 -9.29 4.43
N ALA A 34 6.36 -10.46 5.05
CA ALA A 34 5.18 -11.27 5.33
C ALA A 34 4.18 -10.59 6.29
N GLY A 35 4.44 -9.33 6.68
CA GLY A 35 3.58 -8.45 7.46
C GLY A 35 2.71 -7.47 6.63
N ASN A 36 2.92 -7.33 5.32
CA ASN A 36 2.14 -6.41 4.46
C ASN A 36 0.91 -7.08 3.81
N ARG A 37 0.51 -8.27 4.26
CA ARG A 37 -0.53 -9.07 3.61
C ARG A 37 -1.91 -8.39 3.61
N GLY A 38 -2.18 -7.51 4.57
CA GLY A 38 -3.40 -6.69 4.59
C GLY A 38 -3.28 -5.35 3.85
N MET A 39 -2.06 -4.85 3.60
CA MET A 39 -1.84 -3.55 2.94
C MET A 39 -1.74 -3.67 1.42
N ARG A 40 -1.42 -4.85 0.88
CA ARG A 40 -1.24 -5.03 -0.57
C ARG A 40 -2.45 -4.58 -1.39
N PHE A 41 -3.65 -4.94 -0.96
CA PHE A 41 -4.88 -4.60 -1.69
C PHE A 41 -5.19 -3.09 -1.63
N GLU A 42 -4.99 -2.48 -0.46
CA GLU A 42 -5.07 -1.04 -0.31
C GLU A 42 -4.03 -0.32 -1.20
N ASP A 43 -2.78 -0.80 -1.21
CA ASP A 43 -1.71 -0.24 -2.04
C ASP A 43 -2.03 -0.36 -3.54
N GLU A 44 -2.63 -1.48 -3.97
CA GLU A 44 -3.07 -1.70 -5.36
C GLU A 44 -4.22 -0.76 -5.75
N ILE A 45 -5.18 -0.53 -4.85
CA ILE A 45 -6.26 0.44 -5.04
C ILE A 45 -5.70 1.86 -5.12
N ASN A 46 -4.79 2.23 -4.21
CA ASN A 46 -4.17 3.55 -4.19
C ASN A 46 -3.40 3.82 -5.48
N GLN A 47 -2.59 2.86 -5.95
CA GLN A 47 -1.90 2.95 -7.24
C GLN A 47 -2.87 3.09 -8.42
N SER A 48 -4.00 2.38 -8.38
CA SER A 48 -5.04 2.49 -9.41
C SER A 48 -5.70 3.87 -9.41
N ASN A 49 -5.97 4.42 -8.23
CA ASN A 49 -6.54 5.76 -8.06
C ASN A 49 -5.57 6.84 -8.53
N ASP A 50 -4.28 6.74 -8.19
CA ASP A 50 -3.23 7.64 -8.70
C ASP A 50 -3.13 7.59 -10.22
N TYR A 51 -3.23 6.39 -10.80
CA TYR A 51 -3.29 6.22 -12.25
C TYR A 51 -4.51 6.95 -12.83
N TYR A 52 -5.71 6.74 -12.28
CA TYR A 52 -6.92 7.43 -12.76
C TYR A 52 -6.80 8.95 -12.68
N LEU A 53 -6.23 9.47 -11.59
CA LEU A 53 -6.00 10.90 -11.41
C LEU A 53 -5.02 11.44 -12.44
N SER A 54 -3.85 10.80 -12.59
CA SER A 54 -2.80 11.23 -13.53
C SER A 54 -3.23 11.20 -15.00
N LYS A 55 -4.24 10.39 -15.33
CA LYS A 55 -4.83 10.27 -16.67
C LYS A 55 -6.11 11.08 -16.86
N GLY A 56 -6.58 11.78 -15.82
CA GLY A 56 -7.84 12.53 -15.88
C GLY A 56 -9.07 11.65 -16.08
N VAL A 57 -9.01 10.37 -15.68
CA VAL A 57 -10.11 9.42 -15.81
C VAL A 57 -11.12 9.60 -14.67
N ALA A 58 -10.64 9.65 -13.44
CA ALA A 58 -11.44 9.83 -12.23
C ALA A 58 -10.59 10.49 -11.13
N VAL A 59 -11.23 11.14 -10.17
CA VAL A 59 -10.58 11.70 -8.98
C VAL A 59 -11.15 10.98 -7.77
N ILE A 60 -10.41 10.01 -7.23
CA ILE A 60 -10.83 9.14 -6.13
C ILE A 60 -9.70 9.08 -5.11
N HIS A 61 -10.03 9.21 -3.83
CA HIS A 61 -9.06 9.21 -2.74
C HIS A 61 -9.52 8.34 -1.58
N LYS A 62 -8.54 7.84 -0.81
CA LYS A 62 -8.77 7.21 0.47
C LYS A 62 -8.96 8.28 1.55
N LYS A 63 -9.95 8.11 2.40
CA LYS A 63 -10.14 8.94 3.60
C LYS A 63 -9.07 8.59 4.63
N PRO A 64 -8.46 9.59 5.30
CA PRO A 64 -7.50 9.33 6.36
C PRO A 64 -8.17 8.61 7.53
N THR A 65 -7.41 7.76 8.22
CA THR A 65 -7.91 7.06 9.40
C THR A 65 -8.37 8.07 10.46
N PRO A 66 -9.63 7.99 10.92
CA PRO A 66 -10.16 8.97 11.86
C PRO A 66 -9.50 8.82 13.23
N ILE A 67 -9.02 9.93 13.77
CA ILE A 67 -8.38 10.02 15.08
C ILE A 67 -8.99 11.17 15.88
N ASN A 68 -9.18 10.96 17.18
CA ASN A 68 -9.53 11.99 18.13
C ASN A 68 -8.25 12.52 18.78
N ILE A 69 -7.90 13.77 18.50
CA ILE A 69 -6.69 14.39 19.04
C ILE A 69 -6.99 14.94 20.44
N VAL A 70 -6.25 14.47 21.44
CA VAL A 70 -6.41 14.87 22.84
C VAL A 70 -5.45 15.98 23.21
N LYS A 71 -4.20 15.89 22.73
CA LYS A 71 -3.15 16.83 23.08
C LYS A 71 -2.23 17.12 21.90
N VAL A 72 -1.92 18.40 21.69
CA VAL A 72 -0.97 18.88 20.69
C VAL A 72 0.09 19.74 21.38
N ASP A 73 1.35 19.51 21.04
CA ASP A 73 2.48 20.37 21.39
C ASP A 73 2.81 21.26 20.18
N TYR A 74 3.01 22.56 20.43
CA TYR A 74 3.28 23.57 19.41
C TYR A 74 4.70 24.17 19.48
N SER A 75 5.54 23.70 20.41
CA SER A 75 6.89 24.25 20.62
C SER A 75 7.81 24.16 19.40
N HIS A 76 7.62 23.13 18.56
CA HIS A 76 8.41 22.88 17.35
C HIS A 76 7.50 22.52 16.16
N GLY A 77 6.39 23.24 16.00
CA GLY A 77 5.32 22.93 15.05
C GLY A 77 4.22 22.05 15.67
N ALA A 78 3.14 21.80 14.93
CA ALA A 78 1.98 21.07 15.42
C ALA A 78 2.26 19.56 15.52
N LYS A 79 2.65 19.10 16.70
CA LYS A 79 2.90 17.68 16.99
C LYS A 79 1.77 17.09 17.82
N ILE A 80 1.09 16.06 17.29
CA ILE A 80 0.12 15.28 18.05
C ILE A 80 0.89 14.49 19.13
N VAL A 81 0.55 14.73 20.40
CA VAL A 81 1.18 14.08 21.56
C VAL A 81 0.33 12.92 22.04
N GLU A 82 -0.99 13.06 22.00
CA GLU A 82 -1.94 12.05 22.46
C GLU A 82 -3.18 12.07 21.57
N ALA A 83 -3.60 10.89 21.13
CA ALA A 83 -4.79 10.69 20.32
C ALA A 83 -5.37 9.28 20.52
N PHE A 84 -6.67 9.16 20.31
CA PHE A 84 -7.38 7.88 20.26
C PHE A 84 -7.88 7.61 18.84
N PHE A 85 -7.86 6.34 18.41
CA PHE A 85 -8.55 5.97 17.18
C PHE A 85 -10.06 6.11 17.35
N GLN A 86 -10.72 6.61 16.31
CA GLN A 86 -12.18 6.64 16.25
C GLN A 86 -12.67 5.53 15.33
N GLU A 87 -13.85 5.00 15.63
CA GLU A 87 -14.53 4.11 14.71
C GLU A 87 -15.05 4.91 13.51
N PRO A 88 -14.73 4.51 12.26
CA PRO A 88 -15.19 5.22 11.09
C PRO A 88 -16.71 5.05 10.92
N SER A 89 -17.42 6.16 10.71
CA SER A 89 -18.85 6.16 10.40
C SER A 89 -19.17 5.99 8.92
N THR A 90 -18.16 6.04 8.06
CA THR A 90 -18.31 5.97 6.60
C THR A 90 -17.34 4.97 5.99
N THR A 91 -17.44 4.76 4.69
CA THR A 91 -16.51 4.00 3.86
C THR A 91 -15.15 4.67 3.68
N ASP A 92 -14.15 3.87 3.32
CA ASP A 92 -12.76 4.33 3.18
C ASP A 92 -12.46 5.12 1.89
N TYR A 93 -13.19 4.94 0.78
CA TYR A 93 -12.85 5.60 -0.49
C TYR A 93 -14.02 6.37 -1.07
N ASN A 94 -13.74 7.55 -1.63
CA ASN A 94 -14.72 8.31 -2.38
C ASN A 94 -14.10 9.21 -3.45
N GLY A 95 -14.94 9.72 -4.33
CA GLY A 95 -14.48 10.57 -5.42
C GLY A 95 -15.54 10.90 -6.46
N ILE A 96 -15.08 11.27 -7.66
CA ILE A 96 -15.92 11.61 -8.79
C ILE A 96 -15.44 10.95 -10.08
N TYR A 97 -16.38 10.43 -10.85
CA TYR A 97 -16.17 9.90 -12.20
C TYR A 97 -17.32 10.35 -13.09
N LYS A 98 -17.00 11.04 -14.20
CA LYS A 98 -17.99 11.54 -15.18
C LYS A 98 -19.19 12.26 -14.54
N GLY A 99 -18.94 13.10 -13.54
CA GLY A 99 -19.97 13.87 -12.85
C GLY A 99 -20.81 13.08 -11.83
N LYS A 100 -20.49 11.80 -11.57
CA LYS A 100 -21.12 10.97 -10.55
C LYS A 100 -20.23 10.82 -9.33
N TYR A 101 -20.82 10.98 -8.15
CA TYR A 101 -20.16 10.66 -6.89
C TYR A 101 -19.94 9.15 -6.81
N ILE A 102 -18.71 8.75 -6.53
CA ILE A 102 -18.28 7.38 -6.34
C ILE A 102 -17.94 7.19 -4.87
N ASP A 103 -18.41 6.11 -4.25
CA ASP A 103 -18.18 5.82 -2.84
C ASP A 103 -18.05 4.31 -2.65
N PHE A 104 -16.92 3.83 -2.12
CA PHE A 104 -16.73 2.39 -1.97
C PHE A 104 -15.87 2.02 -0.77
N GLU A 105 -16.05 0.77 -0.35
CA GLU A 105 -15.31 0.14 0.74
C GLU A 105 -14.52 -1.06 0.21
N ALA A 106 -13.30 -1.27 0.68
CA ALA A 106 -12.44 -2.34 0.21
C ALA A 106 -12.07 -3.28 1.37
N LYS A 107 -12.42 -4.56 1.25
CA LYS A 107 -12.12 -5.57 2.28
C LYS A 107 -11.43 -6.78 1.66
N SER A 108 -10.49 -7.37 2.39
CA SER A 108 -9.83 -8.61 1.99
C SER A 108 -10.14 -9.77 2.96
N THR A 109 -10.14 -10.98 2.42
CA THR A 109 -10.32 -12.21 3.19
C THR A 109 -9.35 -13.31 2.77
N HIS A 110 -8.86 -14.04 3.76
CA HIS A 110 -8.09 -15.26 3.55
C HIS A 110 -8.96 -16.54 3.57
N SER A 111 -10.26 -16.39 3.79
CA SER A 111 -11.21 -17.49 3.69
C SER A 111 -11.38 -17.88 2.22
N LYS A 112 -11.22 -19.16 1.90
CA LYS A 112 -11.35 -19.70 0.53
C LYS A 112 -12.81 -19.92 0.11
N THR A 113 -13.73 -19.95 1.08
CA THR A 113 -15.10 -20.43 0.86
C THR A 113 -16.15 -19.34 1.01
N ALA A 114 -15.86 -18.28 1.77
CA ALA A 114 -16.83 -17.20 2.01
C ALA A 114 -16.17 -15.92 2.53
N PHE A 115 -16.73 -14.77 2.16
CA PHE A 115 -16.43 -13.51 2.83
C PHE A 115 -17.31 -13.36 4.10
N PRO A 116 -16.72 -13.21 5.30
CA PRO A 116 -17.50 -13.10 6.53
C PRO A 116 -18.11 -11.70 6.66
N LEU A 117 -19.44 -11.60 6.50
CA LEU A 117 -20.18 -10.32 6.54
C LEU A 117 -19.97 -9.49 7.81
N ARG A 118 -19.68 -10.14 8.95
CA ARG A 118 -19.30 -9.47 10.21
C ARG A 118 -18.09 -8.52 10.09
N LYS A 119 -17.31 -8.60 9.01
CA LYS A 119 -16.22 -7.68 8.70
C LYS A 119 -16.69 -6.34 8.12
N ILE A 120 -17.97 -6.20 7.84
CA ILE A 120 -18.58 -4.96 7.37
C ILE A 120 -19.37 -4.37 8.56
N PRO A 121 -18.87 -3.30 9.19
CA PRO A 121 -19.62 -2.56 10.20
C PRO A 121 -20.95 -2.06 9.64
N HIS A 122 -21.99 -2.06 10.48
CA HIS A 122 -23.34 -1.69 10.06
C HIS A 122 -23.39 -0.25 9.53
N GLN A 123 -22.66 0.67 10.16
CA GLN A 123 -22.60 2.08 9.77
C GLN A 123 -22.10 2.27 8.33
N GLN A 124 -21.20 1.39 7.85
CA GLN A 124 -20.71 1.45 6.46
C GLN A 124 -21.81 1.08 5.45
N ILE A 125 -22.67 0.12 5.81
CA ILE A 125 -23.82 -0.27 4.98
C ILE A 125 -24.84 0.86 4.95
N GLU A 126 -25.20 1.42 6.10
CA GLU A 126 -26.14 2.54 6.20
C GLU A 126 -25.65 3.75 5.40
N HIS A 127 -24.35 4.07 5.47
CA HIS A 127 -23.73 5.13 4.66
C HIS A 127 -23.86 4.86 3.16
N LEU A 128 -23.51 3.64 2.71
CA LEU A 128 -23.61 3.27 1.30
C LEU A 128 -25.06 3.32 0.79
N GLU A 129 -26.02 2.84 1.58
CA GLU A 129 -27.44 2.95 1.26
C GLU A 129 -27.89 4.42 1.14
N ALA A 130 -27.42 5.29 2.03
CA ALA A 130 -27.77 6.70 2.02
C ALA A 130 -27.25 7.40 0.75
N VAL A 131 -26.01 7.16 0.34
CA VAL A 131 -25.45 7.77 -0.88
C VAL A 131 -26.07 7.20 -2.15
N LEU A 132 -26.39 5.90 -2.18
CA LEU A 132 -27.12 5.27 -3.28
C LEU A 132 -28.49 5.92 -3.50
N LYS A 133 -29.24 6.20 -2.42
CA LYS A 133 -30.54 6.91 -2.49
C LYS A 133 -30.44 8.30 -3.10
N LEU A 134 -29.27 8.94 -3.03
CA LEU A 134 -28.99 10.26 -3.63
C LEU A 134 -28.42 10.17 -5.06
N GLY A 135 -28.34 8.98 -5.65
CA GLY A 135 -27.91 8.77 -7.03
C GLY A 135 -26.39 8.67 -7.21
N ALA A 136 -25.66 8.38 -6.14
CA ALA A 136 -24.25 7.98 -6.20
C ALA A 136 -24.08 6.58 -6.81
N VAL A 137 -22.86 6.27 -7.23
CA VAL A 137 -22.44 4.89 -7.49
C VAL A 137 -21.69 4.40 -6.26
N ALA A 138 -22.23 3.39 -5.60
CA ALA A 138 -21.67 2.86 -4.37
C ALA A 138 -21.55 1.33 -4.40
N PHE A 139 -20.40 0.80 -3.97
CA PHE A 139 -20.08 -0.63 -4.09
C PHE A 139 -19.04 -1.08 -3.06
N PHE A 140 -18.85 -2.39 -2.96
CA PHE A 140 -17.73 -3.01 -2.25
C PHE A 140 -16.71 -3.57 -3.24
N LEU A 141 -15.43 -3.46 -2.90
CA LEU A 141 -14.36 -4.25 -3.50
C LEU A 141 -13.93 -5.35 -2.52
N ILE A 142 -14.10 -6.60 -2.92
CA ILE A 142 -13.81 -7.76 -2.07
C ILE A 142 -12.67 -8.59 -2.68
N GLU A 143 -11.52 -8.63 -2.01
CA GLU A 143 -10.41 -9.51 -2.38
C GLU A 143 -10.50 -10.85 -1.66
N ILE A 144 -10.51 -11.93 -2.42
CA ILE A 144 -10.32 -13.29 -1.91
C ILE A 144 -8.85 -13.69 -2.13
N VAL A 145 -8.02 -13.39 -1.14
CA VAL A 145 -6.54 -13.48 -1.24
C VAL A 145 -6.04 -14.84 -1.73
N PRO A 146 -6.51 -16.00 -1.21
CA PRO A 146 -5.97 -17.29 -1.63
C PRO A 146 -6.38 -17.70 -3.04
N LEU A 147 -7.41 -17.09 -3.60
CA LEU A 147 -7.88 -17.32 -4.97
C LEU A 147 -7.29 -16.31 -5.95
N ASN A 148 -6.67 -15.23 -5.45
CA ASN A 148 -6.18 -14.10 -6.25
C ASN A 148 -7.29 -13.49 -7.11
N GLU A 149 -8.46 -13.31 -6.52
CA GLU A 149 -9.66 -12.77 -7.16
C GLU A 149 -10.12 -11.51 -6.44
N VAL A 150 -10.60 -10.54 -7.22
CA VAL A 150 -11.20 -9.29 -6.73
C VAL A 150 -12.57 -9.15 -7.36
N TYR A 151 -13.57 -8.91 -6.53
CA TYR A 151 -14.97 -8.76 -6.92
C TYR A 151 -15.44 -7.34 -6.66
N LEU A 152 -16.24 -6.81 -7.58
CA LEU A 152 -17.07 -5.62 -7.38
C LEU A 152 -18.48 -6.11 -7.02
N LEU A 153 -18.99 -5.70 -5.87
CA LEU A 153 -20.32 -6.03 -5.37
C LEU A 153 -21.16 -4.77 -5.20
#